data_AF-A0A945BA00-F1
#
_entry.id   AF-A0A945BA00-F1
#
_cell.length_a   1.000
_cell.length_b   1.000
_cell.length_c   1.000
_cell.angle_alpha   90.00
_cell.angle_beta   90.00
_cell.angle_gamma   90.00
#
_symmetry.space_group_name_H-M   'P 1'
#
loop_
_entity.id
_entity.type
_entity.pdbx_description
1 polymer ?
#
loop_
_entity_poly.entity_id
_entity_poly.type
_entity_poly.pdbx_seq_one_letter_code
_entity_poly.pdbx_strand_id
1 'polypeptide(L)'
;MHLVKSDLSAVIVEYSNCEAGWITMKVSCGGQSVHIDLSHVFDPLPDLIHWLEAILTGVMECSFNIDEEGSWKKLSAQNNYDGSVSFEITELHTDIDANIQARVEKRQLVSAFYNKLLAFYQSSEYDPEEWEAETLQDRLLESSGGSVDEVVNYLASLNREKLLNVFFKLAPSYTLEWPAEKDTAAQFSHFVEHVLHPENKEKQLGMKKVEEHWEIDETYDQWDKARKVIYLTDYIQEKVPSYDGANLQDLRTSRIEQYLGINKQGDIGK
;
A
#
# COMPACT_ATOMS: atom_id res chain seq x y z
N MET A 1 35.15 32.40 16.75
CA MET A 1 33.90 31.92 16.14
C MET A 1 33.33 30.85 17.06
N HIS A 2 32.42 31.22 17.96
CA HIS A 2 31.77 30.26 18.84
C HIS A 2 30.77 29.46 18.00
N LEU A 3 31.02 28.17 17.81
CA LEU A 3 30.01 27.24 17.33
C LEU A 3 28.89 27.25 18.37
N VAL A 4 27.81 27.98 18.06
CA VAL A 4 26.53 27.76 18.73
C VAL A 4 26.23 26.29 18.49
N LYS A 5 26.23 25.47 19.55
CA LYS A 5 25.66 24.13 19.48
C LYS A 5 24.21 24.35 19.05
N SER A 6 23.90 24.12 17.78
CA SER A 6 22.51 24.08 17.35
C SER A 6 21.88 22.91 18.09
N ASP A 7 20.88 23.19 18.92
CA ASP A 7 20.20 22.15 19.66
C ASP A 7 19.57 21.17 18.67
N LEU A 8 19.92 19.89 18.80
CA LEU A 8 19.32 18.83 18.00
C LEU A 8 17.85 18.70 18.43
N SER A 9 16.96 18.77 17.46
CA SER A 9 15.53 18.64 17.69
C SER A 9 15.14 17.17 17.76
N ALA A 10 14.23 16.84 18.67
CA ALA A 10 13.68 15.50 18.74
C ALA A 10 12.65 15.28 17.62
N VAL A 11 12.75 14.15 16.92
CA VAL A 11 11.77 13.71 15.91
C VAL A 11 10.84 12.69 16.55
N ILE A 12 9.53 12.90 16.37
CA ILE A 12 8.47 11.99 16.76
C ILE A 12 7.65 11.67 15.52
N VAL A 13 7.38 10.40 15.29
CA VAL A 13 6.52 9.91 14.21
C VAL A 13 5.42 9.06 14.82
N GLU A 14 4.20 9.21 14.33
CA GLU A 14 3.02 8.42 14.71
C GLU A 14 2.32 7.98 13.42
N TYR A 15 1.88 6.74 13.37
CA TYR A 15 1.02 6.19 12.31
C TYR A 15 -0.31 5.80 12.95
N SER A 16 -1.41 6.04 12.26
CA SER A 16 -2.78 5.83 12.76
C SER A 16 -3.78 5.73 11.59
N ASN A 17 -5.01 5.33 11.90
CA ASN A 17 -6.16 5.34 10.97
C ASN A 17 -5.92 4.53 9.68
N CYS A 18 -5.76 3.20 9.80
CA CYS A 18 -5.77 2.30 8.65
C CYS A 18 -7.22 2.03 8.23
N GLU A 19 -7.74 2.79 7.27
CA GLU A 19 -9.12 2.65 6.81
C GLU A 19 -9.26 3.11 5.37
N ALA A 20 -10.02 2.37 4.56
CA ALA A 20 -10.37 2.74 3.20
C ALA A 20 -9.15 2.99 2.29
N GLY A 21 -8.03 2.28 2.51
CA GLY A 21 -6.82 2.45 1.71
C GLY A 21 -5.91 3.58 2.17
N TRP A 22 -6.18 4.18 3.34
CA TRP A 22 -5.41 5.30 3.88
C TRP A 22 -4.70 4.93 5.18
N ILE A 23 -3.52 5.53 5.40
CA ILE A 23 -2.83 5.58 6.69
C ILE A 23 -2.44 7.03 6.95
N THR A 24 -2.75 7.57 8.13
CA THR A 24 -2.26 8.88 8.54
C THR A 24 -0.90 8.75 9.21
N MET A 25 0.10 9.48 8.72
CA MET A 25 1.40 9.68 9.35
C MET A 25 1.52 11.11 9.89
N LYS A 26 1.76 11.25 11.20
CA LYS A 26 2.05 12.52 11.83
C LYS A 26 3.52 12.61 12.19
N VAL A 27 4.17 13.70 11.77
CA VAL A 27 5.57 13.98 12.12
C VAL A 27 5.63 15.25 12.94
N SER A 28 6.33 15.20 14.09
CA SER A 28 6.58 16.36 14.94
C SER A 28 8.07 16.52 15.21
N CYS A 29 8.58 17.75 15.06
CA CYS A 29 9.99 18.08 15.28
C CYS A 29 10.15 19.57 15.59
N GLY A 30 10.96 19.92 16.59
CA GLY A 30 11.28 21.34 16.89
C GLY A 30 10.07 22.20 17.27
N GLY A 31 8.98 21.60 17.77
CA GLY A 31 7.71 22.29 18.05
C GLY A 31 6.79 22.47 16.83
N GLN A 32 7.24 22.05 15.64
CA GLN A 32 6.44 21.97 14.42
C GLN A 32 5.79 20.60 14.30
N SER A 33 4.66 20.51 13.62
CA SER A 33 3.98 19.24 13.32
C SER A 33 3.30 19.30 11.97
N VAL A 34 3.30 18.18 11.25
CA VAL A 34 2.61 18.01 9.97
C VAL A 34 1.90 16.66 9.94
N HIS A 35 0.74 16.63 9.30
CA HIS A 35 -0.01 15.41 8.96
C HIS A 35 0.22 15.08 7.49
N ILE A 36 0.41 13.81 7.20
CA ILE A 36 0.65 13.28 5.87
C ILE A 36 -0.27 12.07 5.70
N ASP A 37 -1.12 12.09 4.69
CA ASP A 37 -2.03 10.99 4.40
C ASP A 37 -1.41 10.08 3.33
N LEU A 38 -1.11 8.84 3.70
CA LEU A 38 -0.51 7.85 2.81
C LEU A 38 -1.65 7.10 2.12
N SER A 39 -1.60 7.02 0.79
CA SER A 39 -2.55 6.26 -0.01
C SER A 39 -1.96 4.93 -0.46
N HIS A 40 -2.77 3.87 -0.45
CA HIS A 40 -2.41 2.58 -1.04
C HIS A 40 -2.21 2.66 -2.58
N VAL A 41 -2.87 3.62 -3.26
CA VAL A 41 -2.78 3.81 -4.72
C VAL A 41 -1.39 4.34 -5.10
N PHE A 42 -0.84 5.22 -4.27
CA PHE A 42 0.49 5.80 -4.42
C PHE A 42 1.35 5.50 -3.19
N ASP A 43 1.48 4.21 -2.87
CA ASP A 43 2.13 3.76 -1.63
C ASP A 43 3.55 4.33 -1.45
N PRO A 44 3.75 5.23 -0.47
CA PRO A 44 5.04 5.87 -0.24
C PRO A 44 5.96 5.06 0.68
N LEU A 45 5.49 3.98 1.30
CA LEU A 45 6.23 3.26 2.33
C LEU A 45 7.47 2.52 1.82
N PRO A 46 7.47 1.88 0.64
CA PRO A 46 8.70 1.35 0.04
C PRO A 46 9.79 2.43 -0.13
N ASP A 47 9.41 3.61 -0.63
CA ASP A 47 10.33 4.73 -0.84
C ASP A 47 10.78 5.36 0.49
N LEU A 48 9.93 5.38 1.51
CA LEU A 48 10.31 5.73 2.87
C LEU A 48 11.44 4.82 3.37
N ILE A 49 11.32 3.49 3.19
CA ILE A 49 12.38 2.55 3.60
C ILE A 49 13.68 2.82 2.83
N HIS A 50 13.62 2.99 1.51
CA HIS A 50 14.79 3.33 0.71
C HIS A 50 15.44 4.65 1.15
N TRP A 51 14.64 5.66 1.48
CA TRP A 51 15.11 6.95 1.99
C TRP A 51 15.82 6.80 3.34
N LEU A 52 15.27 6.00 4.27
CA LEU A 52 15.94 5.70 5.53
C LEU A 52 17.27 4.97 5.31
N GLU A 53 17.33 4.01 4.40
CA GLU A 53 18.58 3.33 4.06
C GLU A 53 19.61 4.26 3.40
N ALA A 54 19.18 5.21 2.57
CA ALA A 54 20.05 6.22 1.97
C ALA A 54 20.70 7.11 3.06
N ILE A 55 19.92 7.53 4.06
CA ILE A 55 20.43 8.28 5.22
C ILE A 55 21.49 7.47 5.98
N LEU A 56 21.23 6.18 6.20
CA LEU A 56 22.14 5.27 6.92
C LEU A 56 23.44 5.01 6.17
N THR A 57 23.36 4.83 4.86
CA THR A 57 24.54 4.57 4.01
C THR A 57 25.40 5.81 3.78
N GLY A 58 24.94 6.98 4.25
CA GLY A 58 25.70 8.23 4.20
C GLY A 58 25.55 8.98 2.89
N VAL A 59 24.48 8.75 2.13
CA VAL A 59 24.13 9.57 0.97
C VAL A 59 24.01 11.03 1.43
N MET A 60 24.76 11.93 0.81
CA MET A 60 24.89 13.31 1.30
C MET A 60 23.56 14.07 1.31
N GLU A 61 22.72 13.85 0.30
CA GLU A 61 21.40 14.44 0.17
C GLU A 61 20.45 13.43 -0.47
N CYS A 62 19.28 13.22 0.12
CA CYS A 62 18.26 12.31 -0.37
C CYS A 62 16.88 12.81 -0.02
N SER A 63 15.91 12.51 -0.88
CA SER A 63 14.51 12.88 -0.69
C SER A 63 13.59 11.96 -1.47
N PHE A 64 12.34 11.89 -1.04
CA PHE A 64 11.25 11.29 -1.82
C PHE A 64 9.98 12.12 -1.67
N ASN A 65 9.03 11.90 -2.57
CA ASN A 65 7.74 12.57 -2.58
C ASN A 65 6.65 11.60 -2.10
N ILE A 66 5.62 12.15 -1.48
CA ILE A 66 4.40 11.46 -1.07
C ILE A 66 3.26 12.14 -1.82
N ASP A 67 2.52 11.36 -2.61
CA ASP A 67 1.30 11.80 -3.28
C ASP A 67 0.10 11.40 -2.42
N GLU A 68 -0.64 12.39 -1.92
CA GLU A 68 -1.83 12.24 -1.10
C GLU A 68 -3.09 12.28 -1.98
N GLU A 69 -2.98 11.79 -3.21
CA GLU A 69 -4.01 11.83 -4.27
C GLU A 69 -4.49 13.26 -4.62
N GLY A 70 -3.58 14.22 -4.59
CA GLY A 70 -3.89 15.60 -4.99
C GLY A 70 -2.97 16.64 -4.38
N SER A 71 -2.58 16.47 -3.12
CA SER A 71 -1.48 17.22 -2.50
C SER A 71 -0.22 16.38 -2.46
N TRP A 72 0.93 17.06 -2.48
CA TRP A 72 2.23 16.40 -2.56
C TRP A 72 3.11 16.91 -1.42
N LYS A 73 3.74 16.00 -0.69
CA LYS A 73 4.73 16.35 0.33
C LYS A 73 6.09 15.78 -0.04
N LYS A 74 7.15 16.50 0.29
CA LYS A 74 8.53 16.04 0.08
C LYS A 74 9.24 15.92 1.42
N LEU A 75 9.78 14.74 1.70
CA LEU A 75 10.67 14.51 2.83
C LEU A 75 12.11 14.58 2.31
N SER A 76 12.93 15.45 2.90
CA SER A 76 14.33 15.64 2.52
C SER A 76 15.26 15.47 3.72
N ALA A 77 16.41 14.86 3.47
CA ALA A 77 17.47 14.69 4.45
C ALA A 77 18.83 15.01 3.83
N GLN A 78 19.60 15.84 4.52
CA GLN A 78 21.00 16.13 4.19
C GLN A 78 21.90 15.70 5.34
N ASN A 79 22.83 14.78 5.07
CA ASN A 79 23.83 14.35 6.03
C ASN A 79 24.86 15.47 6.25
N ASN A 80 25.12 15.82 7.50
CA ASN A 80 26.14 16.80 7.87
C ASN A 80 27.45 16.10 8.27
N TYR A 81 28.56 16.81 8.12
CA TYR A 81 29.90 16.28 8.45
C TYR A 81 30.10 15.94 9.94
N ASP A 82 29.27 16.50 10.83
CA ASP A 82 29.31 16.20 12.26
C ASP A 82 28.39 15.03 12.67
N GLY A 83 27.82 14.32 11.70
CA GLY A 83 26.97 13.14 11.91
C GLY A 83 25.49 13.43 12.14
N SER A 84 25.10 14.70 12.27
CA SER A 84 23.69 15.11 12.30
C SER A 84 23.06 15.08 10.91
N VAL A 85 21.74 15.19 10.85
CA VAL A 85 20.96 15.30 9.60
C VAL A 85 20.17 16.60 9.62
N SER A 86 20.24 17.38 8.54
CA SER A 86 19.28 18.45 8.27
C SER A 86 18.05 17.82 7.66
N PHE A 87 16.93 17.86 8.37
CA PHE A 87 15.67 17.21 8.03
C PHE A 87 14.62 18.27 7.69
N GLU A 88 13.90 18.05 6.60
CA GLU A 88 12.91 18.97 6.09
C GLU A 88 11.68 18.23 5.55
N ILE A 89 10.49 18.80 5.82
CA ILE A 89 9.24 18.41 5.16
C ILE A 89 8.63 19.66 4.52
N THR A 90 8.44 19.61 3.21
CA THR A 90 7.81 20.69 2.42
C THR A 90 6.53 20.21 1.76
N GLU A 91 5.57 21.10 1.63
CA GLU A 91 4.39 20.89 0.79
C GLU A 91 4.68 21.43 -0.61
N LEU A 92 4.58 20.56 -1.61
CA LEU A 92 4.82 20.92 -2.99
C LEU A 92 3.58 21.63 -3.56
N HIS A 93 3.81 22.48 -4.56
CA HIS A 93 2.74 23.23 -5.26
C HIS A 93 1.97 24.23 -4.39
N THR A 94 2.52 24.62 -3.23
CA THR A 94 2.03 25.73 -2.43
C THR A 94 3.13 26.79 -2.26
N ASP A 95 2.74 28.04 -2.04
CA ASP A 95 3.66 29.13 -1.72
C ASP A 95 4.05 29.15 -0.22
N ILE A 96 3.81 28.06 0.50
CA ILE A 96 4.03 27.96 1.95
C ILE A 96 5.48 27.48 2.18
N ASP A 97 6.14 28.11 3.15
CA ASP A 97 7.47 27.69 3.62
C ASP A 97 7.45 26.24 4.18
N ALA A 98 8.63 25.65 4.35
CA ALA A 98 8.75 24.29 4.91
C ALA A 98 7.96 24.10 6.21
N ASN A 99 7.11 23.07 6.24
CA ASN A 99 6.29 22.72 7.40
C ASN A 99 7.16 22.26 8.58
N ILE A 100 8.26 21.57 8.28
CA ILE A 100 9.28 21.19 9.26
C ILE A 100 10.65 21.51 8.68
N GLN A 101 11.50 22.19 9.45
CA GLN A 101 12.92 22.32 9.15
C GLN A 101 13.73 22.23 10.44
N ALA A 102 14.54 21.19 10.59
CA ALA A 102 15.26 20.93 11.82
C ALA A 102 16.59 20.22 11.60
N ARG A 103 17.48 20.36 12.57
CA ARG A 103 18.70 19.55 12.67
C ARG A 103 18.49 18.46 13.70
N VAL A 104 18.72 17.21 13.31
CA VAL A 104 18.34 16.04 14.12
C VAL A 104 19.49 15.04 14.19
N GLU A 105 19.45 14.16 15.19
CA GLU A 105 20.38 13.05 15.28
C GLU A 105 19.95 11.94 14.30
N LYS A 106 20.92 11.37 13.58
CA LYS A 106 20.65 10.39 12.51
C LYS A 106 19.91 9.16 13.02
N ARG A 107 20.40 8.57 14.12
CA ARG A 107 19.80 7.36 14.69
C ARG A 107 18.39 7.64 15.19
N GLN A 108 18.15 8.81 15.79
CA GLN A 108 16.83 9.23 16.22
C GLN A 108 15.87 9.37 15.03
N LEU A 109 16.28 10.02 13.95
CA LEU A 109 15.44 10.18 12.74
C LEU A 109 15.03 8.81 12.20
N VAL A 110 16.01 7.93 11.97
CA VAL A 110 15.76 6.59 11.42
C VAL A 110 14.92 5.76 12.37
N SER A 111 15.21 5.80 13.67
CA SER A 111 14.46 5.08 14.68
C SER A 111 13.02 5.57 14.79
N ALA A 112 12.76 6.87 14.65
CA ALA A 112 11.44 7.45 14.78
C ALA A 112 10.52 6.96 13.67
N PHE A 113 10.93 7.03 12.40
CA PHE A 113 10.13 6.52 11.29
C PHE A 113 9.99 5.00 11.33
N TYR A 114 11.12 4.27 11.39
CA TYR A 114 11.11 2.82 11.23
C TYR A 114 10.40 2.10 12.39
N ASN A 115 10.75 2.41 13.65
CA ASN A 115 10.17 1.68 14.78
C ASN A 115 8.68 1.98 14.94
N LYS A 116 8.23 3.17 14.54
CA LYS A 116 6.83 3.56 14.64
C LYS A 116 6.00 2.90 13.56
N LEU A 117 6.54 2.72 12.36
CA LEU A 117 5.91 1.91 11.31
C LEU A 117 5.76 0.45 11.79
N LEU A 118 6.82 -0.14 12.34
CA LEU A 118 6.75 -1.51 12.86
C LEU A 118 5.78 -1.65 14.05
N ALA A 119 5.76 -0.67 14.96
CA ALA A 119 4.83 -0.67 16.08
C ALA A 119 3.38 -0.55 15.61
N PHE A 120 3.12 0.26 14.58
CA PHE A 120 1.80 0.41 13.97
C PHE A 120 1.34 -0.88 13.28
N TYR A 121 2.19 -1.49 12.46
CA TYR A 121 1.93 -2.80 11.84
C TYR A 121 1.56 -3.89 12.88
N GLN A 122 2.18 -3.85 14.06
CA GLN A 122 1.91 -4.80 15.15
C GLN A 122 0.70 -4.42 16.03
N SER A 123 0.11 -3.25 15.80
CA SER A 123 -1.00 -2.74 16.60
C SER A 123 -2.35 -3.24 16.08
N SER A 124 -3.40 -3.08 16.89
CA SER A 124 -4.77 -3.32 16.45
C SER A 124 -5.34 -2.21 15.56
N GLU A 125 -4.61 -1.11 15.34
CA GLU A 125 -5.03 -0.02 14.45
C GLU A 125 -4.65 -0.27 12.99
N TYR A 126 -3.79 -1.27 12.74
CA TYR A 126 -3.45 -1.69 11.38
C TYR A 126 -4.37 -2.81 10.94
N ASP A 127 -4.98 -2.64 9.77
CA ASP A 127 -5.80 -3.65 9.12
C ASP A 127 -5.23 -3.92 7.71
N PRO A 128 -4.61 -5.09 7.47
CA PRO A 128 -4.06 -5.41 6.16
C PRO A 128 -5.14 -5.49 5.07
N GLU A 129 -6.40 -5.81 5.43
CA GLU A 129 -7.51 -5.82 4.47
C GLU A 129 -7.88 -4.41 3.99
N GLU A 130 -7.44 -3.36 4.69
CA GLU A 130 -7.67 -1.95 4.37
C GLU A 130 -6.46 -1.27 3.71
N TRP A 131 -5.37 -2.00 3.42
CA TRP A 131 -4.14 -1.43 2.89
C TRP A 131 -3.41 -2.31 1.87
N GLU A 132 -3.17 -3.58 2.20
CA GLU A 132 -2.27 -4.43 1.44
C GLU A 132 -2.87 -4.90 0.12
N ALA A 133 -1.99 -5.06 -0.88
CA ALA A 133 -2.33 -5.77 -2.10
C ALA A 133 -2.53 -7.26 -1.80
N GLU A 134 -3.65 -7.80 -2.28
CA GLU A 134 -3.97 -9.21 -2.15
C GLU A 134 -3.94 -9.89 -3.52
N THR A 135 -3.42 -11.11 -3.58
CA THR A 135 -3.40 -11.92 -4.80
C THR A 135 -4.51 -12.97 -4.80
N LEU A 136 -4.82 -13.54 -5.97
CA LEU A 136 -5.69 -14.71 -6.05
C LEU A 136 -5.15 -15.88 -5.21
N GLN A 137 -3.83 -16.05 -5.16
CA GLN A 137 -3.17 -17.08 -4.37
C GLN A 137 -3.52 -16.92 -2.89
N ASP A 138 -3.48 -15.71 -2.35
CA ASP A 138 -3.76 -15.45 -0.93
C ASP A 138 -5.17 -15.90 -0.56
N ARG A 139 -6.18 -15.44 -1.32
CA ARG A 139 -7.58 -15.88 -1.15
C ARG A 139 -7.78 -17.38 -1.30
N LEU A 140 -7.07 -18.00 -2.25
CA LEU A 140 -7.14 -19.44 -2.49
C LEU A 140 -6.55 -20.23 -1.33
N LEU A 141 -5.40 -19.82 -0.81
CA LEU A 141 -4.74 -20.47 0.32
C LEU A 141 -5.55 -20.31 1.59
N GLU A 142 -6.09 -19.12 1.85
CA GLU A 142 -6.99 -18.87 2.97
C GLU A 142 -8.25 -19.74 2.89
N SER A 143 -8.92 -19.75 1.73
CA SER A 143 -10.16 -20.50 1.52
C SER A 143 -9.97 -22.02 1.56
N SER A 144 -8.82 -22.52 1.13
CA SER A 144 -8.56 -23.96 1.00
C SER A 144 -7.84 -24.56 2.21
N GLY A 145 -7.03 -23.78 2.92
CA GLY A 145 -6.09 -24.26 3.94
C GLY A 145 -5.00 -25.19 3.39
N GLY A 146 -4.83 -25.26 2.07
CA GLY A 146 -3.88 -26.14 1.39
C GLY A 146 -2.58 -25.44 1.03
N SER A 147 -1.66 -26.18 0.42
CA SER A 147 -0.44 -25.65 -0.20
C SER A 147 -0.72 -25.09 -1.61
N VAL A 148 0.18 -24.22 -2.09
CA VAL A 148 0.14 -23.69 -3.46
C VAL A 148 0.05 -24.82 -4.49
N ASP A 149 0.86 -25.87 -4.33
CA ASP A 149 0.88 -27.01 -5.25
C ASP A 149 -0.47 -27.75 -5.28
N GLU A 150 -1.11 -27.95 -4.13
CA GLU A 150 -2.43 -28.60 -4.04
C GLU A 150 -3.51 -27.76 -4.72
N VAL A 151 -3.52 -26.46 -4.46
CA VAL A 151 -4.43 -25.49 -5.08
C VAL A 151 -4.25 -25.49 -6.60
N VAL A 152 -3.02 -25.29 -7.08
CA VAL A 152 -2.72 -25.24 -8.52
C VAL A 152 -3.09 -26.55 -9.20
N ASN A 153 -2.80 -27.70 -8.59
CA ASN A 153 -3.19 -29.00 -9.14
C ASN A 153 -4.71 -29.18 -9.21
N TYR A 154 -5.44 -28.71 -8.21
CA TYR A 154 -6.91 -28.73 -8.21
C TYR A 154 -7.45 -27.83 -9.33
N LEU A 155 -6.99 -26.58 -9.42
CA LEU A 155 -7.40 -25.64 -10.47
C LEU A 155 -7.09 -26.18 -11.86
N ALA A 156 -5.92 -26.81 -12.07
CA ALA A 156 -5.54 -27.41 -13.35
C ALA A 156 -6.43 -28.60 -13.78
N SER A 157 -7.18 -29.18 -12.84
CA SER A 157 -8.17 -30.23 -13.13
C SER A 157 -9.52 -29.69 -13.62
N LEU A 158 -9.75 -28.38 -13.48
CA LEU A 158 -10.97 -27.71 -13.91
C LEU A 158 -10.94 -27.43 -15.42
N ASN A 159 -12.13 -27.29 -16.00
CA ASN A 159 -12.28 -26.67 -17.31
C ASN A 159 -12.35 -25.14 -17.15
N ARG A 160 -12.19 -24.41 -18.25
CA ARG A 160 -12.16 -22.95 -18.29
C ARG A 160 -13.36 -22.32 -17.59
N GLU A 161 -14.57 -22.81 -17.86
CA GLU A 161 -15.81 -22.31 -17.26
C GLU A 161 -15.82 -22.42 -15.72
N LYS A 162 -15.43 -23.58 -15.18
CA LYS A 162 -15.38 -23.78 -13.72
C LYS A 162 -14.29 -22.94 -13.08
N LEU A 163 -13.16 -22.78 -13.76
CA LEU A 163 -12.05 -21.98 -13.29
C LEU A 163 -12.43 -20.49 -13.19
N LEU A 164 -13.05 -19.93 -14.23
CA LEU A 164 -13.61 -18.57 -14.20
C LEU A 164 -14.61 -18.39 -13.05
N ASN A 165 -15.48 -19.39 -12.83
CA ASN A 165 -16.44 -19.36 -11.72
C ASN A 165 -15.77 -19.38 -10.35
N VAL A 166 -14.62 -20.04 -10.19
CA VAL A 166 -13.84 -20.04 -8.95
C VAL A 166 -13.24 -18.65 -8.74
N PHE A 167 -12.54 -18.09 -9.73
CA PHE A 167 -11.93 -16.76 -9.63
C PHE A 167 -12.96 -15.66 -9.38
N PHE A 168 -14.10 -15.69 -10.07
CA PHE A 168 -15.20 -14.76 -9.82
C PHE A 168 -15.74 -14.85 -8.39
N LYS A 169 -15.80 -16.04 -7.78
CA LYS A 169 -16.27 -16.18 -6.39
C LYS A 169 -15.27 -15.66 -5.38
N LEU A 170 -13.98 -15.78 -5.67
CA LEU A 170 -12.91 -15.31 -4.80
C LEU A 170 -12.81 -13.79 -4.86
N ALA A 171 -12.92 -13.21 -6.05
CA ALA A 171 -12.81 -11.79 -6.27
C ALA A 171 -13.94 -11.32 -7.19
N PRO A 172 -15.15 -11.14 -6.62
CA PRO A 172 -16.32 -10.77 -7.39
C PRO A 172 -16.21 -9.31 -7.80
N SER A 173 -16.35 -9.07 -9.09
CA SER A 173 -16.37 -7.74 -9.69
C SER A 173 -17.76 -7.42 -10.22
N TYR A 174 -18.23 -6.23 -9.87
CA TYR A 174 -19.56 -5.75 -10.25
C TYR A 174 -19.45 -4.37 -10.87
N THR A 175 -20.29 -4.12 -11.88
CA THR A 175 -20.56 -2.77 -12.38
C THR A 175 -22.00 -2.42 -12.07
N LEU A 176 -22.21 -1.14 -11.76
CA LEU A 176 -23.55 -0.59 -11.68
C LEU A 176 -24.14 -0.59 -13.08
N GLU A 177 -25.33 -1.15 -13.24
CA GLU A 177 -26.09 -1.06 -14.47
C GLU A 177 -27.51 -0.54 -14.21
N TRP A 178 -28.07 0.10 -15.22
CA TRP A 178 -29.50 0.39 -15.29
C TRP A 178 -30.10 -0.55 -16.33
N PRO A 179 -30.68 -1.70 -15.94
CA PRO A 179 -31.08 -2.75 -16.89
C PRO A 179 -32.11 -2.28 -17.93
N ALA A 180 -32.87 -1.23 -17.59
CA ALA A 180 -33.84 -0.60 -18.49
C ALA A 180 -33.18 0.27 -19.57
N GLU A 181 -31.93 0.68 -19.37
CA GLU A 181 -31.20 1.58 -20.24
C GLU A 181 -30.11 0.85 -21.01
N LYS A 182 -30.17 0.90 -22.34
CA LYS A 182 -29.22 0.20 -23.21
C LYS A 182 -28.14 1.12 -23.77
N ASP A 183 -28.36 2.43 -23.69
CA ASP A 183 -27.41 3.43 -24.16
C ASP A 183 -26.36 3.76 -23.09
N THR A 184 -25.08 3.64 -23.45
CA THR A 184 -23.96 3.87 -22.53
C THR A 184 -23.94 5.31 -21.99
N ALA A 185 -24.29 6.30 -22.81
CA ALA A 185 -24.30 7.70 -22.39
C ALA A 185 -25.43 7.99 -21.41
N ALA A 186 -26.60 7.37 -21.60
CA ALA A 186 -27.70 7.43 -20.67
C ALA A 186 -27.39 6.68 -19.35
N GLN A 187 -26.72 5.52 -19.39
CA GLN A 187 -26.24 4.84 -18.19
C GLN A 187 -25.24 5.70 -17.40
N PHE A 188 -24.28 6.35 -18.08
CA PHE A 188 -23.35 7.27 -17.41
C PHE A 188 -24.07 8.48 -16.81
N SER A 189 -25.08 9.00 -17.50
CA SER A 189 -25.90 10.11 -16.99
C SER A 189 -26.66 9.71 -15.72
N HIS A 190 -27.19 8.47 -15.66
CA HIS A 190 -27.82 7.93 -14.45
C HIS A 190 -26.83 7.66 -13.32
N PHE A 191 -25.61 7.25 -13.65
CA PHE A 191 -24.53 7.16 -12.69
C PHE A 191 -24.22 8.52 -12.06
N VAL A 192 -24.01 9.56 -12.87
CA VAL A 192 -23.75 10.93 -12.37
C VAL A 192 -24.91 11.43 -11.53
N GLU A 193 -26.15 11.25 -11.98
CA GLU A 193 -27.35 11.63 -11.24
C GLU A 193 -27.46 10.89 -9.89
N HIS A 194 -27.15 9.59 -9.86
CA HIS A 194 -27.17 8.79 -8.63
C HIS A 194 -26.08 9.22 -7.64
N VAL A 195 -24.89 9.56 -8.12
CA VAL A 195 -23.77 10.04 -7.30
C VAL A 195 -24.08 11.42 -6.71
N LEU A 196 -24.67 12.32 -7.49
CA LEU A 196 -25.00 13.68 -7.06
C LEU A 196 -26.27 13.77 -6.19
N HIS A 197 -27.21 12.85 -6.40
CA HIS A 197 -28.53 12.83 -5.76
C HIS A 197 -28.89 11.42 -5.27
N PRO A 198 -28.17 10.87 -4.28
CA PRO A 198 -28.40 9.50 -3.80
C PRO A 198 -29.81 9.27 -3.21
N GLU A 199 -30.52 10.33 -2.83
CA GLU A 199 -31.91 10.32 -2.39
C GLU A 199 -32.92 10.01 -3.51
N ASN A 200 -32.55 10.22 -4.79
CA ASN A 200 -33.40 9.95 -5.94
C ASN A 200 -33.39 8.46 -6.28
N LYS A 201 -34.19 7.69 -5.54
CA LYS A 201 -34.34 6.21 -5.68
C LYS A 201 -35.15 5.75 -6.90
N GLU A 202 -35.36 6.61 -7.91
CA GLU A 202 -36.41 6.37 -8.92
C GLU A 202 -36.05 5.37 -10.03
N LYS A 203 -34.83 4.83 -10.06
CA LYS A 203 -34.47 3.80 -11.05
C LYS A 203 -33.91 2.56 -10.35
N GLN A 204 -34.40 1.39 -10.76
CA GLN A 204 -33.89 0.10 -10.27
C GLN A 204 -32.41 -0.02 -10.67
N LEU A 205 -31.53 0.35 -9.76
CA LEU A 205 -30.10 0.10 -9.84
C LEU A 205 -29.90 -1.43 -9.82
N GLY A 206 -29.35 -1.98 -10.90
CA GLY A 206 -28.90 -3.35 -10.97
C GLY A 206 -27.39 -3.43 -10.73
N MET A 207 -26.92 -4.58 -10.25
CA MET A 207 -25.50 -4.92 -10.28
C MET A 207 -25.30 -5.96 -11.37
N LYS A 208 -24.51 -5.61 -12.40
CA LYS A 208 -24.07 -6.55 -13.41
C LYS A 208 -22.80 -7.22 -12.93
N LYS A 209 -22.69 -8.53 -13.11
CA LYS A 209 -21.39 -9.20 -12.99
C LYS A 209 -20.48 -8.73 -14.13
N VAL A 210 -19.26 -8.34 -13.79
CA VAL A 210 -18.23 -8.06 -14.78
C VAL A 210 -17.43 -9.34 -14.96
N GLU A 211 -17.71 -10.07 -16.05
CA GLU A 211 -16.93 -11.26 -16.39
C GLU A 211 -15.52 -10.90 -16.90
N GLU A 212 -15.28 -9.62 -17.24
CA GLU A 212 -14.10 -9.13 -17.95
C GLU A 212 -12.82 -9.01 -17.10
N HIS A 213 -12.86 -9.19 -15.78
CA HIS A 213 -11.64 -9.07 -14.97
C HIS A 213 -10.73 -10.31 -15.03
N TRP A 214 -11.24 -11.46 -15.47
CA TRP A 214 -10.49 -12.72 -15.46
C TRP A 214 -10.37 -13.29 -16.88
N GLU A 215 -9.26 -12.97 -17.56
CA GLU A 215 -8.98 -13.49 -18.90
C GLU A 215 -8.23 -14.83 -18.82
N ILE A 216 -8.96 -15.93 -18.99
CA ILE A 216 -8.37 -17.25 -19.18
C ILE A 216 -8.33 -17.56 -20.68
N ASP A 217 -7.17 -18.01 -21.17
CA ASP A 217 -6.92 -18.35 -22.58
C ASP A 217 -8.04 -19.26 -23.14
N GLU A 218 -8.57 -18.92 -24.32
CA GLU A 218 -9.67 -19.65 -24.96
C GLU A 218 -9.31 -21.10 -25.28
N THR A 219 -8.02 -21.40 -25.46
CA THR A 219 -7.50 -22.73 -25.72
C THR A 219 -7.18 -23.52 -24.45
N TYR A 220 -7.43 -22.97 -23.26
CA TYR A 220 -7.12 -23.61 -21.97
C TYR A 220 -7.60 -25.05 -21.86
N ASP A 221 -8.81 -25.35 -22.34
CA ASP A 221 -9.39 -26.70 -22.27
C ASP A 221 -8.69 -27.72 -23.18
N GLN A 222 -7.89 -27.25 -24.14
CA GLN A 222 -7.10 -28.08 -25.06
C GLN A 222 -5.69 -28.37 -24.51
N TRP A 223 -5.30 -27.71 -23.42
CA TRP A 223 -3.96 -27.87 -22.85
C TRP A 223 -3.84 -29.15 -22.03
N ASP A 224 -2.64 -29.73 -22.05
CA ASP A 224 -2.29 -30.79 -21.10
C ASP A 224 -2.15 -30.23 -19.67
N LYS A 225 -2.15 -31.14 -18.69
CA LYS A 225 -2.08 -30.77 -17.27
C LYS A 225 -0.79 -29.99 -16.95
N ALA A 226 0.34 -30.34 -17.55
CA ALA A 226 1.62 -29.69 -17.25
C ALA A 226 1.60 -28.22 -17.65
N ARG A 227 1.10 -27.91 -18.86
CA ARG A 227 0.92 -26.53 -19.32
C ARG A 227 -0.07 -25.75 -18.44
N LYS A 228 -1.19 -26.37 -18.04
CA LYS A 228 -2.16 -25.74 -17.14
C LYS A 228 -1.55 -25.37 -15.79
N VAL A 229 -0.75 -26.26 -15.19
CA VAL A 229 -0.06 -26.01 -13.92
C VAL A 229 0.87 -24.82 -14.05
N ILE A 230 1.74 -24.78 -15.06
CA ILE A 230 2.67 -23.66 -15.28
C ILE A 230 1.91 -22.34 -15.40
N TYR A 231 0.90 -22.29 -16.27
CA TYR A 231 0.08 -21.10 -16.45
C TYR A 231 -0.58 -20.65 -15.15
N LEU A 232 -1.16 -21.58 -14.39
CA LEU A 232 -1.87 -21.25 -13.14
C LEU A 232 -0.94 -20.81 -12.02
N THR A 233 0.28 -21.35 -11.92
CA THR A 233 1.27 -20.90 -10.93
C THR A 233 1.55 -19.40 -11.07
N ASP A 234 1.70 -18.93 -12.30
CA ASP A 234 1.93 -17.51 -12.59
C ASP A 234 0.62 -16.72 -12.43
N TYR A 235 -0.49 -17.22 -12.98
CA TYR A 235 -1.77 -16.51 -13.01
C TYR A 235 -2.36 -16.23 -11.62
N ILE A 236 -2.18 -17.11 -10.63
CA ILE A 236 -2.71 -16.85 -9.28
C ILE A 236 -1.91 -15.77 -8.53
N GLN A 237 -0.78 -15.30 -9.05
CA GLN A 237 -0.08 -14.13 -8.50
C GLN A 237 -0.74 -12.80 -8.90
N GLU A 238 -1.72 -12.83 -9.82
CA GLU A 238 -2.46 -11.64 -10.21
C GLU A 238 -3.19 -11.05 -8.99
N LYS A 239 -3.10 -9.71 -8.86
CA LYS A 239 -3.77 -8.98 -7.80
C LYS A 239 -5.28 -9.05 -7.99
N VAL A 240 -6.00 -9.22 -6.90
CA VAL A 240 -7.45 -9.05 -6.91
C VAL A 240 -7.80 -7.56 -6.89
N PRO A 241 -8.99 -7.15 -7.37
CA PRO A 241 -9.47 -5.79 -7.18
C PRO A 241 -9.65 -5.50 -5.68
N SER A 242 -8.60 -4.95 -5.06
CA SER A 242 -8.50 -4.59 -3.65
C SER A 242 -7.63 -3.34 -3.52
N TYR A 243 -7.13 -3.09 -2.30
CA TYR A 243 -6.06 -2.14 -2.08
C TYR A 243 -4.75 -2.61 -2.74
N ASP A 244 -3.77 -1.71 -2.80
CA ASP A 244 -2.55 -1.85 -3.61
C ASP A 244 -1.27 -1.61 -2.81
N GLY A 245 -1.40 -1.34 -1.50
CA GLY A 245 -0.30 -1.04 -0.61
C GLY A 245 0.64 -2.22 -0.43
N ALA A 246 1.89 -1.93 -0.11
CA ALA A 246 2.89 -2.94 0.19
C ALA A 246 2.56 -3.66 1.49
N ASN A 247 2.88 -4.95 1.52
CA ASN A 247 2.88 -5.72 2.75
C ASN A 247 3.94 -5.13 3.71
N LEU A 248 3.50 -4.64 4.88
CA LEU A 248 4.40 -3.96 5.81
C LEU A 248 5.40 -4.90 6.49
N GLN A 249 5.14 -6.20 6.49
CA GLN A 249 6.10 -7.21 6.94
C GLN A 249 7.31 -7.28 6.00
N ASP A 250 7.07 -7.15 4.69
CA ASP A 250 8.11 -7.19 3.66
C ASP A 250 8.98 -5.92 3.64
N LEU A 251 8.49 -4.83 4.23
CA LEU A 251 9.25 -3.58 4.40
C LEU A 251 10.34 -3.67 5.49
N ARG A 252 10.42 -4.79 6.20
CA ARG A 252 11.48 -5.02 7.19
C ARG A 252 12.83 -5.20 6.51
N THR A 253 13.80 -4.40 6.94
CA THR A 253 15.16 -4.44 6.40
C THR A 253 16.18 -4.78 7.47
N SER A 254 16.97 -5.83 7.20
CA SER A 254 18.08 -6.23 8.09
C SER A 254 19.10 -5.13 8.31
N ARG A 255 19.27 -4.20 7.35
CA ARG A 255 20.21 -3.09 7.44
C ARG A 255 19.78 -2.09 8.51
N ILE A 256 18.53 -1.66 8.48
CA ILE A 256 17.98 -0.73 9.48
C ILE A 256 17.92 -1.41 10.85
N GLU A 257 17.45 -2.67 10.92
CA GLU A 257 17.35 -3.43 12.16
C GLU A 257 18.71 -3.60 12.85
N GLN A 258 19.75 -3.97 12.10
CA GLN A 258 21.11 -4.08 12.63
C GLN A 258 21.65 -2.74 13.14
N TYR A 259 21.41 -1.66 12.39
CA TYR A 259 21.83 -0.31 12.79
C TYR A 259 21.15 0.14 14.09
N LEU A 260 19.86 -0.14 14.25
CA LEU A 260 19.10 0.21 15.43
C LEU A 260 19.34 -0.72 16.62
N GLY A 261 19.90 -1.92 16.38
CA GLY A 261 20.10 -2.95 17.41
C GLY A 261 18.83 -3.73 17.72
N ILE A 262 17.91 -3.84 16.76
CA ILE A 262 16.68 -4.63 16.89
C ILE A 262 17.07 -6.09 16.64
N ASN A 263 17.13 -6.89 17.70
CA ASN A 263 17.35 -8.32 17.55
C ASN A 263 16.07 -8.98 17.00
N LYS A 264 16.21 -9.89 16.03
CA LYS A 264 15.13 -10.80 15.62
C LYS A 264 14.81 -11.77 16.76
N GLN A 265 14.17 -11.29 17.82
CA GLN A 265 13.62 -12.16 18.86
C GLN A 265 12.25 -12.65 18.42
N GLY A 266 12.21 -13.88 17.89
CA GLY A 266 11.06 -14.78 18.00
C GLY A 266 9.95 -14.65 16.94
N ASP A 267 10.19 -15.15 15.73
CA ASP A 267 9.15 -15.91 15.03
C ASP A 267 9.00 -17.26 15.74
N ILE A 268 8.21 -17.29 16.81
CA ILE A 268 7.65 -18.53 17.34
C ILE A 268 6.13 -18.36 17.32
N GLY A 269 5.53 -18.87 16.25
CA GLY A 269 4.15 -19.34 16.21
C GLY A 269 3.07 -18.28 16.11
N LYS A 270 2.57 -18.08 14.89
CA LYS A 270 1.13 -18.22 14.65
C LYS A 270 0.93 -19.42 13.74
#